data_AF-A0A965AK23-F1
#
_entry.id   AF-A0A965AK23-F1
#
_cell.length_a   1.000
_cell.length_b   1.000
_cell.length_c   1.000
_cell.angle_alpha   90.00
_cell.angle_beta   90.00
_cell.angle_gamma   90.00
#
_symmetry.space_group_name_H-M   'P 1'
#
loop_
_entity.id
_entity.type
_entity.pdbx_description
1 polymer ?
#
loop_
_entity_poly.entity_id
_entity_poly.type
_entity_poly.pdbx_seq_one_letter_code
_entity_poly.pdbx_strand_id
1 'polypeptide(L)'
;MPLVSLPIAVGKEQAPAEFRLSFDCLLDRDSPGEINVTLRGVGPADEAETAGLLVIRQGALLANGRPVAPLQPGVWYHIEATCLLSSKVSRSPHVGRMLSLSVRTASGEAWSLTVPYEDFLFERPTEVQMISLGAAASRVFIDNLIATVSR
;
A
#
# COMPACT_ATOMS: atom_id res chain seq x y z
N MET A 1 14.14 -2.37 -15.26
CA MET A 1 14.79 -3.01 -14.09
C MET A 1 13.68 -3.42 -13.14
N PRO A 2 13.59 -4.68 -12.69
CA PRO A 2 12.65 -5.04 -11.64
C PRO A 2 13.05 -4.29 -10.36
N LEU A 3 12.08 -3.63 -9.73
CA LEU A 3 12.30 -2.96 -8.45
C LEU A 3 12.62 -4.02 -7.39
N VAL A 4 13.65 -3.75 -6.58
CA VAL A 4 14.09 -4.63 -5.48
C VAL A 4 12.98 -4.76 -4.46
N SER A 5 12.56 -6.00 -4.17
CA SER A 5 11.74 -6.32 -3.02
C SER A 5 12.56 -6.09 -1.75
N LEU A 6 12.41 -4.93 -1.12
CA LEU A 6 12.93 -4.72 0.23
C LEU A 6 11.81 -4.97 1.24
N PRO A 7 11.81 -6.11 1.94
CA PRO A 7 10.89 -6.34 3.02
C PRO A 7 11.21 -5.35 4.14
N ILE A 8 10.28 -4.45 4.45
CA ILE A 8 10.41 -3.60 5.64
C ILE A 8 9.84 -4.39 6.80
N ALA A 9 10.74 -5.06 7.54
CA ALA A 9 10.37 -5.85 8.70
C ALA A 9 9.82 -4.92 9.81
N VAL A 10 8.55 -5.13 10.16
CA VAL A 10 7.98 -4.55 11.36
C VAL A 10 8.37 -5.48 12.50
N GLY A 11 9.10 -4.97 13.50
CA GLY A 11 9.51 -5.78 14.64
C GLY A 11 8.32 -6.50 15.28
N LYS A 12 8.54 -7.69 15.86
CA LYS A 12 7.55 -8.44 16.67
C LYS A 12 7.23 -7.65 17.95
N GLU A 13 6.54 -6.53 17.82
CA GLU A 13 6.30 -5.60 18.94
C GLU A 13 4.95 -5.82 19.58
N GLN A 14 4.91 -5.82 20.91
CA GLN A 14 3.76 -6.16 21.74
C GLN A 14 2.67 -5.06 21.80
N ALA A 15 2.91 -3.90 21.20
CA ALA A 15 2.00 -2.74 21.20
C ALA A 15 1.46 -2.45 19.79
N PRO A 16 0.28 -1.82 19.64
CA PRO A 16 -0.17 -1.31 18.35
C PRO A 16 0.84 -0.29 17.83
N ALA A 17 1.23 -0.41 16.57
CA ALA A 17 2.05 0.57 15.88
C ALA A 17 1.35 0.97 14.58
N GLU A 18 1.49 2.22 14.17
CA GLU A 18 1.00 2.70 12.89
C GLU A 18 2.15 2.62 11.87
N PHE A 19 1.91 1.93 10.77
CA PHE A 19 2.77 1.97 9.60
C PHE A 19 2.25 3.01 8.63
N ARG A 20 3.14 3.87 8.16
CA ARG A 20 2.86 4.83 7.09
C ARG A 20 3.86 4.65 5.97
N LEU A 21 3.33 4.55 4.75
CA LEU A 21 4.06 4.55 3.50
C LEU A 21 3.64 5.78 2.71
N SER A 22 4.60 6.60 2.31
CA SER A 22 4.37 7.79 1.51
C SER A 22 5.38 7.83 0.38
N PHE A 23 4.94 8.13 -0.84
CA PHE A 23 5.82 8.23 -1.99
C PHE A 23 5.14 8.98 -3.13
N ASP A 24 5.97 9.53 -4.02
CA ASP A 24 5.52 10.04 -5.29
C ASP A 24 5.69 8.97 -6.36
N CYS A 25 4.74 8.85 -7.28
CA CYS A 25 4.86 7.95 -8.42
C CYS A 25 4.33 8.56 -9.71
N LEU A 26 4.90 8.12 -10.83
CA LEU A 26 4.43 8.41 -12.17
C LEU A 26 4.44 7.12 -12.99
N LEU A 27 3.29 6.80 -13.59
CA LEU A 27 3.19 5.77 -14.62
C LEU A 27 3.62 6.40 -15.94
N ASP A 28 4.56 5.78 -16.66
CA ASP A 28 5.07 6.33 -17.92
C ASP A 28 3.95 6.59 -18.93
N ARG A 29 4.02 7.71 -19.66
CA ARG A 29 2.93 8.15 -20.56
C ARG A 29 2.68 7.17 -21.71
N ASP A 30 3.75 6.65 -22.30
CA ASP A 30 3.69 5.86 -23.54
C ASP A 30 3.67 4.36 -23.25
N SER A 31 4.24 3.96 -22.11
CA SER A 31 4.45 2.57 -21.71
C SER A 31 4.21 2.40 -20.20
N PRO A 32 2.99 2.66 -19.71
CA PRO A 32 2.70 2.64 -18.28
C PRO A 32 2.93 1.25 -17.68
N GLY A 33 3.75 1.18 -16.63
CA GLY A 33 3.89 -0.02 -15.81
C GLY A 33 2.85 -0.08 -14.68
N GLU A 34 3.10 -0.98 -13.73
CA GLU A 34 2.29 -1.14 -12.52
C GLU A 34 3.19 -1.27 -11.28
N ILE A 35 2.69 -0.75 -10.15
CA ILE A 35 3.31 -0.89 -8.82
C ILE A 35 2.35 -1.66 -7.93
N ASN A 36 2.84 -2.75 -7.36
CA ASN A 36 2.14 -3.58 -6.40
C ASN A 36 2.77 -3.40 -5.02
N VAL A 37 2.01 -2.86 -4.08
CA VAL A 37 2.40 -2.80 -2.66
C VAL A 37 1.65 -3.90 -1.94
N THR A 38 2.37 -4.95 -1.56
CA THR A 38 1.83 -6.06 -0.79
C THR A 38 2.10 -5.82 0.69
N LEU A 39 1.03 -5.77 1.47
CA LEU A 39 1.10 -5.87 2.92
C LEU A 39 1.08 -7.37 3.26
N ARG A 40 2.14 -7.87 3.88
CA ARG A 40 2.29 -9.27 4.28
C ARG A 40 1.85 -9.43 5.72
N GLY A 41 1.12 -10.50 6.03
CA GLY A 41 0.78 -10.94 7.38
C GLY A 41 1.39 -12.31 7.69
N VAL A 42 1.01 -12.87 8.83
CA VAL A 42 1.40 -14.21 9.27
C VAL A 42 0.16 -15.10 9.26
N GLY A 43 0.17 -16.13 8.41
CA GLY A 43 -0.92 -17.10 8.31
C GLY A 43 -0.91 -18.14 9.46
N PRO A 44 -1.87 -19.08 9.48
CA PRO A 44 -2.05 -20.05 10.57
C PRO A 44 -0.87 -20.98 10.85
N ALA A 45 0.09 -21.09 9.93
CA ALA A 45 1.27 -21.95 10.00
C ALA A 45 2.60 -21.16 10.02
N ASP A 46 2.56 -19.89 10.45
CA ASP A 46 3.70 -18.96 10.37
C ASP A 46 4.23 -18.71 8.93
N GLU A 47 3.41 -19.03 7.92
CA GLU A 47 3.70 -18.75 6.52
C GLU A 47 3.34 -17.30 6.16
N ALA A 48 4.11 -16.69 5.26
CA ALA A 48 3.85 -15.34 4.78
C ALA A 48 2.58 -15.33 3.91
N GLU A 49 1.55 -14.63 4.38
CA GLU A 49 0.28 -14.47 3.67
C GLU A 49 0.07 -13.02 3.21
N THR A 50 -0.71 -12.79 2.16
CA THR A 50 -1.06 -11.44 1.73
C THR A 50 -2.18 -10.90 2.63
N ALA A 51 -1.82 -9.99 3.54
CA ALA A 51 -2.77 -9.27 4.39
C ALA A 51 -3.45 -8.11 3.65
N GLY A 52 -2.85 -7.61 2.57
CA GLY A 52 -3.46 -6.58 1.74
C GLY A 52 -2.64 -6.28 0.51
N LEU A 53 -3.27 -5.70 -0.51
CA LEU A 53 -2.65 -5.36 -1.77
C LEU A 53 -3.12 -3.99 -2.23
N LEU A 54 -2.17 -3.11 -2.51
CA LEU A 54 -2.42 -1.88 -3.26
C LEU A 54 -1.84 -2.05 -4.67
N VAL A 55 -2.64 -1.77 -5.69
CA VAL A 55 -2.24 -1.86 -7.10
C VAL A 55 -2.37 -0.48 -7.73
N ILE A 56 -1.25 0.07 -8.19
CA ILE A 56 -1.17 1.36 -8.88
C ILE A 56 -0.90 1.06 -10.33
N ARG A 57 -1.91 1.26 -11.17
CA ARG A 57 -1.85 0.96 -12.60
C ARG A 57 -2.61 1.98 -13.40
N GLN A 58 -2.48 1.91 -14.72
CA GLN A 58 -3.26 2.76 -15.62
C GLN A 58 -4.76 2.62 -15.30
N GLY A 59 -5.41 3.76 -15.11
CA GLY A 59 -6.84 3.86 -14.83
C GLY A 59 -7.17 3.98 -13.35
N ALA A 60 -6.41 3.37 -12.42
CA ALA A 60 -6.76 3.43 -11.00
C ALA A 60 -5.63 3.03 -10.03
N LEU A 61 -5.71 3.61 -8.82
CA LEU A 61 -5.24 3.00 -7.58
C LEU A 61 -6.33 2.07 -7.07
N LEU A 62 -5.98 0.81 -6.81
CA LEU A 62 -6.86 -0.19 -6.23
C LEU A 62 -6.34 -0.63 -4.86
N ALA A 63 -7.24 -0.92 -3.94
CA ALA A 63 -6.96 -1.61 -2.68
C ALA A 63 -7.75 -2.92 -2.65
N ASN A 64 -7.08 -4.07 -2.62
CA ASN A 64 -7.65 -5.41 -2.80
C ASN A 64 -8.66 -5.48 -3.96
N GLY A 65 -8.28 -4.88 -5.11
CA GLY A 65 -9.10 -4.85 -6.33
C GLY A 65 -10.23 -3.80 -6.33
N ARG A 66 -10.47 -3.09 -5.22
CA ARG A 66 -11.50 -2.05 -5.13
C ARG A 66 -10.92 -0.67 -5.51
N PRO A 67 -11.62 0.14 -6.31
CA PRO A 67 -11.10 1.44 -6.75
C PRO A 67 -11.03 2.46 -5.62
N VAL A 68 -9.92 3.19 -5.57
CA VAL A 68 -9.67 4.26 -4.58
C VAL A 68 -9.57 5.62 -5.27
N ALA A 69 -8.76 5.72 -6.32
CA ALA A 69 -8.56 6.95 -7.08
C ALA A 69 -8.34 6.63 -8.56
N PRO A 70 -8.83 7.46 -9.50
CA PRO A 70 -8.47 7.34 -10.91
C PRO A 70 -7.02 7.79 -11.12
N LEU A 71 -6.26 7.05 -11.93
CA LEU A 71 -4.87 7.39 -12.25
C LEU A 71 -4.65 7.46 -13.76
N GLN A 72 -3.91 8.49 -14.19
CA GLN A 72 -3.56 8.73 -15.58
C GLN A 72 -2.05 8.59 -15.80
N PRO A 73 -1.61 7.96 -16.91
CA PRO A 73 -0.21 7.98 -17.31
C PRO A 73 0.33 9.39 -17.53
N GLY A 74 1.60 9.62 -17.18
CA GLY A 74 2.29 10.90 -17.35
C GLY A 74 1.92 11.97 -16.31
N VAL A 75 1.23 11.59 -15.23
CA VAL A 75 0.89 12.46 -14.10
C VAL A 75 1.61 11.97 -12.86
N TRP A 76 2.17 12.90 -12.08
CA TRP A 76 2.75 12.61 -10.77
C TRP A 76 1.65 12.59 -9.70
N TYR A 77 1.65 11.51 -8.92
CA TYR A 77 0.76 11.32 -7.79
C TYR A 77 1.57 11.14 -6.51
N HIS A 78 1.23 11.92 -5.49
CA HIS A 78 1.62 11.65 -4.12
C HIS A 78 0.64 10.64 -3.53
N ILE A 79 1.15 9.50 -3.07
CA ILE A 79 0.35 8.44 -2.44
C ILE A 79 0.80 8.29 -1.00
N GLU A 80 -0.17 8.30 -0.09
CA GLU A 80 0.03 7.98 1.31
C GLU A 80 -0.90 6.85 1.73
N ALA A 81 -0.34 5.82 2.34
CA ALA A 81 -1.05 4.70 2.92
C ALA A 81 -0.67 4.56 4.39
N THR A 82 -1.67 4.50 5.25
CA THR A 82 -1.52 4.32 6.69
C THR A 82 -2.32 3.11 7.13
N CYS A 83 -1.69 2.21 7.88
CA CYS A 83 -2.31 1.01 8.38
C CYS A 83 -1.80 0.71 9.80
N LEU A 84 -2.66 0.13 10.63
CA LEU A 84 -2.31 -0.30 11.98
C LEU A 84 -1.72 -1.72 11.96
N LEU A 85 -0.54 -1.83 12.56
CA LEU A 85 0.20 -3.05 12.87
C LEU A 85 -0.16 -3.44 14.32
N SER A 86 -0.55 -4.69 14.57
CA SER A 86 -0.81 -5.14 15.96
C SER A 86 -0.48 -6.61 16.14
N SER A 87 0.26 -6.94 17.19
CA SER A 87 0.65 -8.30 17.57
C SER A 87 -0.32 -9.01 18.53
N LYS A 88 -1.34 -8.33 19.05
CA LYS A 88 -2.34 -8.96 19.94
C LYS A 88 -3.67 -9.15 19.23
N VAL A 89 -4.18 -10.37 19.23
CA VAL A 89 -5.57 -10.71 18.93
C VAL A 89 -6.45 -9.88 19.87
N SER A 90 -6.93 -8.73 19.41
CA SER A 90 -7.89 -7.95 20.19
C SER A 90 -9.18 -8.74 20.18
N ARG A 91 -9.68 -9.08 21.37
CA ARG A 91 -10.99 -9.73 21.55
C ARG A 91 -12.17 -8.80 21.19
N SER A 92 -11.89 -7.54 20.83
CA SER A 92 -12.85 -6.61 20.24
C SER A 92 -12.63 -6.52 18.73
N PRO A 93 -13.58 -6.99 17.91
CA PRO A 93 -13.36 -7.16 16.48
C PRO A 93 -13.25 -5.86 15.66
N HIS A 94 -13.77 -4.71 16.12
CA HIS A 94 -14.04 -3.58 15.22
C HIS A 94 -13.51 -2.19 15.62
N VAL A 95 -12.79 -2.05 16.75
CA VAL A 95 -12.28 -0.73 17.17
C VAL A 95 -10.79 -0.64 16.86
N GLY A 96 -10.44 0.10 15.80
CA GLY A 96 -9.06 0.49 15.48
C GLY A 96 -8.34 -0.36 14.43
N ARG A 97 -9.01 -0.84 13.38
CA ARG A 97 -8.35 -1.46 12.21
C ARG A 97 -8.78 -0.75 10.93
N MET A 98 -8.25 0.45 10.75
CA MET A 98 -8.60 1.30 9.62
C MET A 98 -7.43 1.33 8.64
N LEU A 99 -7.74 1.17 7.35
CA LEU A 99 -6.85 1.52 6.26
C LEU A 99 -7.18 2.96 5.86
N SER A 100 -6.17 3.82 5.87
CA SER A 100 -6.27 5.16 5.30
C SER A 100 -5.40 5.24 4.07
N LEU A 101 -5.99 5.69 2.97
CA LEU A 101 -5.30 5.95 1.70
C LEU A 101 -5.61 7.38 1.29
N SER A 102 -4.59 8.12 0.89
CA SER A 102 -4.77 9.40 0.22
C SER A 102 -3.90 9.48 -1.03
N VAL A 103 -4.45 10.10 -2.06
CA VAL A 103 -3.81 10.32 -3.35
C VAL A 103 -3.98 11.78 -3.71
N ARG A 104 -2.91 12.45 -4.12
CA ARG A 104 -2.96 13.85 -4.54
C ARG A 104 -2.13 14.08 -5.79
N THR A 105 -2.61 14.93 -6.69
CA THR A 105 -1.82 15.42 -7.84
C THR A 105 -1.18 16.76 -7.50
N ALA A 106 -0.14 17.13 -8.27
CA ALA A 106 0.45 18.46 -8.18
C ALA A 106 -0.54 19.59 -8.55
N SER A 107 -1.57 19.30 -9.34
CA SER A 107 -2.64 20.26 -9.70
C SER A 107 -3.68 20.46 -8.59
N GLY A 108 -3.60 19.71 -7.49
CA GLY A 108 -4.46 19.85 -6.32
C GLY A 108 -5.69 18.94 -6.31
N GLU A 109 -5.83 18.03 -7.28
CA GLU A 109 -6.84 16.97 -7.19
C GLU A 109 -6.47 16.02 -6.07
N ALA A 110 -7.47 15.56 -5.31
CA ALA A 110 -7.25 14.69 -4.16
C ALA A 110 -8.36 13.66 -4.01
N TRP A 111 -7.97 12.45 -3.64
CA TRP A 111 -8.85 11.37 -3.25
C TRP A 111 -8.38 10.82 -1.92
N SER A 112 -9.31 10.56 -1.01
CA SER A 112 -9.01 9.96 0.28
C SER A 112 -10.04 8.90 0.60
N LEU A 113 -9.59 7.82 1.22
CA LEU A 113 -10.40 6.72 1.69
C LEU A 113 -9.92 6.33 3.08
N THR A 114 -10.85 6.26 4.02
CA THR A 114 -10.60 5.67 5.34
C THR A 114 -11.68 4.63 5.60
N VAL A 115 -11.29 3.36 5.64
CA VAL A 115 -12.21 2.23 5.73
C VAL A 115 -11.73 1.20 6.75
N PRO A 116 -12.66 0.50 7.43
CA PRO A 116 -12.33 -0.70 8.18
C PRO A 116 -11.65 -1.72 7.26
N TYR A 117 -10.70 -2.48 7.80
CA TYR A 117 -10.04 -3.55 7.05
C TYR A 117 -11.04 -4.57 6.46
N GLU A 118 -12.08 -4.92 7.22
CA GLU A 118 -13.10 -5.89 6.82
C GLU A 118 -13.80 -5.52 5.50
N ASP A 119 -14.05 -4.23 5.28
CA ASP A 119 -14.77 -3.75 4.10
C ASP A 119 -13.98 -3.98 2.81
N PHE A 120 -12.65 -4.06 2.93
CA PHE A 120 -11.72 -4.27 1.81
C PHE A 120 -11.03 -5.63 1.87
N LEU A 121 -11.46 -6.54 2.77
CA LEU A 121 -10.83 -7.85 2.99
C LEU A 121 -9.34 -7.73 3.33
N PHE A 122 -8.95 -6.65 4.01
CA PHE A 122 -7.61 -6.54 4.56
C PHE A 122 -7.53 -7.36 5.84
N GLU A 123 -6.40 -8.02 6.02
CA GLU A 123 -6.00 -8.61 7.27
C GLU A 123 -4.88 -7.77 7.90
N ARG A 124 -4.36 -8.23 9.04
CA ARG A 124 -3.34 -7.48 9.78
C ARG A 124 -1.96 -7.71 9.17
N PRO A 125 -1.25 -6.66 8.75
CA PRO A 125 0.08 -6.82 8.22
C PRO A 125 1.16 -6.81 9.31
N THR A 126 2.24 -7.50 9.04
CA THR A 126 3.49 -7.59 9.80
C THR A 126 4.71 -7.17 8.97
N GLU A 127 4.55 -6.97 7.66
CA GLU A 127 5.60 -6.52 6.76
C GLU A 127 4.97 -5.79 5.57
N VAL A 128 5.73 -4.88 4.96
CA VAL A 128 5.35 -4.25 3.68
C VAL A 128 6.41 -4.53 2.62
N GLN A 129 5.93 -4.93 1.45
CA GLN A 129 6.72 -5.25 0.27
C GLN A 129 6.21 -4.42 -0.90
N MET A 130 7.09 -3.66 -1.55
CA MET A 130 6.77 -2.95 -2.78
C MET A 130 7.48 -3.63 -3.96
N ILE A 131 6.73 -4.00 -4.97
CA ILE A 131 7.24 -4.62 -6.20
C ILE A 131 6.65 -3.85 -7.38
N SER A 132 7.48 -3.39 -8.31
CA SER A 132 6.98 -2.99 -9.62
C SER A 132 6.99 -4.21 -10.53
N LEU A 133 5.81 -4.59 -11.02
CA LEU A 133 5.62 -5.61 -12.03
C LEU A 133 4.89 -4.95 -13.19
N GLY A 134 5.47 -5.00 -14.37
CA GLY A 134 4.82 -4.52 -15.59
C GLY A 134 5.30 -5.35 -16.77
N ALA A 135 4.64 -5.18 -17.91
CA ALA A 135 5.06 -5.82 -19.16
C ALA A 135 6.51 -5.42 -19.51
N ALA A 136 7.17 -6.22 -20.35
CA ALA A 136 8.47 -5.85 -20.88
C ALA A 136 8.43 -4.44 -21.50
N ALA A 137 9.46 -3.63 -21.24
CA ALA A 137 9.57 -2.22 -21.63
C ALA A 137 8.58 -1.23 -20.97
N SER A 138 7.68 -1.68 -20.10
CA SER A 138 6.88 -0.76 -19.27
C SER A 138 7.75 -0.07 -18.22
N ARG A 139 7.33 1.14 -17.83
CA ARG A 139 8.09 2.02 -16.96
C ARG A 139 7.20 2.63 -15.88
N VAL A 140 7.75 2.71 -14.68
CA VAL A 140 7.22 3.47 -13.55
C VAL A 140 8.37 4.27 -12.96
N PHE A 141 8.04 5.43 -12.42
CA PHE A 141 8.97 6.27 -11.69
C PHE A 141 8.45 6.38 -10.26
N ILE A 142 9.34 6.23 -9.29
CA ILE A 142 9.04 6.35 -7.86
C ILE A 142 10.05 7.35 -7.33
N ASP A 143 9.57 8.32 -6.55
CA ASP A 143 10.38 9.33 -5.89
C ASP A 143 9.87 9.55 -4.45
N ASN A 144 10.69 10.18 -3.60
CA ASN A 144 10.34 10.56 -2.23
C ASN A 144 9.71 9.43 -1.39
N LEU A 145 10.20 8.19 -1.58
CA LEU A 145 9.72 7.03 -0.82
C LEU A 145 10.14 7.13 0.65
N ILE A 146 9.14 7.23 1.52
CA ILE A 146 9.26 7.29 2.97
C ILE A 146 8.40 6.17 3.57
N ALA A 147 9.01 5.36 4.42
CA ALA A 147 8.29 4.39 5.24
C ALA A 147 8.63 4.63 6.71
N THR A 148 7.60 4.77 7.54
CA THR A 148 7.74 5.04 8.97
C THR A 148 6.85 4.12 9.79
N VAL A 149 7.34 3.75 10.97
CA VAL A 149 6.57 3.08 12.01
C VAL A 149 6.52 4.02 13.22
N SER A 150 5.32 4.40 13.65
CA SER A 150 5.09 5.22 14.84
C SER A 150 4.27 4.48 15.89
N ARG A 151 4.50 4.81 17.17
CA ARG A 151 3.81 4.22 18.32
C ARG A 151 2.97 5.27 19.03
#